data_AF-A0A0N1LL54-F1
#
_entry.id   AF-A0A0N1LL54-F1
#
_cell.length_a   1.000
_cell.length_b   1.000
_cell.length_c   1.000
_cell.angle_alpha   90.00
_cell.angle_beta   90.00
_cell.angle_gamma   90.00
#
_symmetry.space_group_name_H-M   'P 1'
#
loop_
_entity.id
_entity.type
_entity.pdbx_description
1 polymer ?
#
loop_
_entity_poly.entity_id
_entity_poly.type
_entity_poly.pdbx_seq_one_letter_code
_entity_poly.pdbx_strand_id
1 'polypeptide(L)'
;MKLWLAACLVGLLLFRSGPAQADSSGCTGSFVNPIADICWSCLFPLTLGSITLVGGDRLDTSNPGFPLCTCPAPPPLLIRPGIAIGFWEPVRLVDVAHVPWCFVNLGGLELPAPIKVGGTKTQSRGGGTGHANWHVHWYVYPLIYWLELLVDFLCLEMSTFDIAYITEIDPMWLDDELTFLINPEAALFNTPLAQAACAADCVAASAGLPLDPLFWCAGCQGSLYPLDGNIQAQTGAVQGSLLATERMAYKLHRELILWGSFGSDGMCGRYPMPVMRKSQYRSQMVNPVPTSRGPNACPPFGRTTTIYESNRMVPVVGENFGYLIWRKRNCCAL
;
A
#
# COMPACT_ATOMS: atom_id res chain seq x y z
N MET A 1 6.05 -32.83 61.47
CA MET A 1 5.56 -33.08 60.10
C MET A 1 4.75 -31.95 59.47
N LYS A 2 4.03 -31.08 60.21
CA LYS A 2 3.26 -29.97 59.61
C LYS A 2 4.08 -28.72 59.21
N LEU A 3 5.23 -28.47 59.84
CA LEU A 3 6.07 -27.30 59.51
C LEU A 3 6.93 -27.46 58.25
N TRP A 4 7.27 -28.69 57.86
CA TRP A 4 8.12 -28.93 56.68
C TRP A 4 7.33 -28.87 55.36
N LEU A 5 6.04 -29.21 55.39
CA LEU A 5 5.14 -29.08 54.25
C LEU A 5 4.83 -27.61 53.92
N ALA A 6 4.76 -26.72 54.93
CA ALA A 6 4.54 -25.29 54.72
C ALA A 6 5.76 -24.61 54.06
N ALA A 7 6.98 -25.04 54.40
CA ALA A 7 8.21 -24.50 53.80
C ALA A 7 8.35 -24.87 52.31
N CYS A 8 7.95 -26.09 51.91
CA CYS A 8 7.94 -26.48 50.50
C CYS A 8 6.86 -25.74 49.67
N LEU A 9 5.70 -25.42 50.27
CA LEU A 9 4.63 -24.69 49.58
C LEU A 9 4.97 -23.20 49.37
N VAL A 10 5.72 -22.58 50.28
CA VAL A 10 6.23 -21.21 50.10
C VAL A 10 7.39 -21.16 49.11
N GLY A 11 8.23 -22.20 49.05
CA GLY A 11 9.30 -22.32 48.05
C GLY A 11 8.80 -22.51 46.62
N LEU A 12 7.67 -23.21 46.43
CA LEU A 12 7.07 -23.42 45.10
C LEU A 12 6.34 -22.20 44.54
N LEU A 13 5.93 -21.25 45.40
CA LEU A 13 5.27 -20.00 45.01
C LEU A 13 6.25 -18.89 44.59
N LEU A 14 7.56 -19.09 44.77
CA LEU A 14 8.60 -18.12 44.38
C LEU A 14 9.24 -18.42 43.00
N PHE A 15 8.74 -19.42 42.27
CA PHE A 15 9.28 -19.83 40.96
C PHE A 15 8.44 -19.41 39.74
N ARG A 16 7.57 -18.40 39.86
CA ARG A 16 6.88 -17.81 38.69
C ARG A 16 6.63 -16.32 38.82
N SER A 17 7.66 -15.56 38.49
CA SER A 17 7.52 -14.23 37.92
C SER A 17 8.86 -13.88 37.28
N GLY A 18 9.13 -14.48 36.11
CA GLY A 18 10.02 -13.82 35.17
C GLY A 18 9.46 -12.42 34.91
N PRO A 19 10.30 -11.41 34.66
CA PRO A 19 9.78 -10.11 34.26
C PRO A 19 8.87 -10.37 33.07
N ALA A 20 7.59 -10.06 33.21
CA ALA A 20 6.78 -9.76 32.04
C ALA A 20 7.50 -8.57 31.42
N GLN A 21 8.27 -8.82 30.35
CA GLN A 21 8.62 -7.76 29.44
C GLN A 21 7.27 -7.23 28.96
N ALA A 22 6.85 -6.10 29.52
CA ALA A 22 5.89 -5.25 28.87
C ALA A 22 6.60 -4.80 27.60
N ASP A 23 6.39 -5.54 26.51
CA ASP A 23 6.91 -5.14 25.21
C ASP A 23 6.36 -3.75 24.92
N SER A 24 7.29 -2.83 24.79
CA SER A 24 7.04 -1.40 24.79
C SER A 24 6.36 -0.98 23.50
N SER A 25 5.03 -1.13 23.37
CA SER A 25 4.31 -0.77 22.13
C SER A 25 5.07 -1.28 20.88
N GLY A 26 5.31 -2.58 20.81
CA GLY A 26 6.26 -3.22 19.88
C GLY A 26 5.81 -3.22 18.42
N CYS A 27 6.67 -3.73 17.53
CA CYS A 27 6.23 -4.11 16.20
C CYS A 27 5.14 -5.19 16.31
N THR A 28 3.93 -4.83 15.90
CA THR A 28 2.79 -5.73 15.91
C THR A 28 2.24 -5.87 14.51
N GLY A 29 1.92 -7.09 14.14
CA GLY A 29 1.27 -7.38 12.89
C GLY A 29 0.91 -8.85 12.79
N SER A 30 0.16 -9.19 11.75
CA SER A 30 -0.20 -10.56 11.44
C SER A 30 0.24 -10.87 10.01
N PHE A 31 0.64 -12.12 9.77
CA PHE A 31 0.93 -12.57 8.42
C PHE A 31 -0.35 -12.54 7.60
N VAL A 32 -0.32 -11.88 6.44
CA VAL A 32 -1.50 -11.69 5.59
C VAL A 32 -1.99 -13.05 5.09
N ASN A 33 -3.20 -13.43 5.46
CA ASN A 33 -3.82 -14.64 4.95
C ASN A 33 -4.34 -14.40 3.51
N PRO A 34 -3.78 -15.08 2.50
CA PRO A 34 -4.13 -14.84 1.10
C PRO A 34 -5.59 -15.14 0.76
N ILE A 35 -6.28 -15.94 1.59
CA ILE A 35 -7.66 -16.37 1.34
C ILE A 35 -8.65 -15.48 2.08
N ALA A 36 -8.45 -15.25 3.38
CA ALA A 36 -9.44 -14.61 4.25
C ALA A 36 -9.31 -13.08 4.34
N ASP A 37 -8.08 -12.57 4.28
CA ASP A 37 -7.79 -11.15 4.54
C ASP A 37 -7.89 -10.31 3.27
N ILE A 38 -8.03 -10.95 2.12
CA ILE A 38 -8.01 -10.33 0.80
C ILE A 38 -9.42 -10.16 0.27
N CYS A 39 -9.69 -8.98 -0.26
CA CYS A 39 -10.98 -8.68 -0.85
C CYS A 39 -11.03 -9.20 -2.27
N TRP A 40 -11.55 -10.41 -2.48
CA TRP A 40 -11.69 -10.96 -3.83
C TRP A 40 -12.72 -10.22 -4.70
N SER A 41 -13.70 -9.53 -4.09
CA SER A 41 -14.61 -8.64 -4.84
C SER A 41 -13.88 -7.45 -5.48
N CYS A 42 -12.67 -7.15 -5.03
CA CYS A 42 -11.86 -6.03 -5.47
C CYS A 42 -11.10 -6.31 -6.78
N LEU A 43 -11.12 -7.56 -7.25
CA LEU A 43 -10.63 -8.00 -8.57
C LEU A 43 -11.53 -7.50 -9.72
N PHE A 44 -12.81 -7.27 -9.42
CA PHE A 44 -13.81 -6.83 -10.37
C PHE A 44 -13.81 -5.29 -10.57
N PRO A 45 -14.29 -4.81 -11.72
CA PRO A 45 -14.86 -5.58 -12.84
C PRO A 45 -13.82 -6.27 -13.74
N LEU A 46 -14.26 -7.35 -14.39
CA LEU A 46 -13.55 -8.02 -15.47
C LEU A 46 -14.11 -7.56 -16.82
N THR A 47 -13.24 -7.09 -17.71
CA THR A 47 -13.64 -6.51 -19.00
C THR A 47 -12.94 -7.19 -20.16
N LEU A 48 -13.64 -7.36 -21.29
CA LEU A 48 -13.08 -7.67 -22.61
C LEU A 48 -13.23 -6.45 -23.53
N GLY A 49 -12.14 -5.71 -23.74
CA GLY A 49 -12.19 -4.40 -24.37
C GLY A 49 -13.14 -3.48 -23.61
N SER A 50 -14.19 -3.00 -24.28
CA SER A 50 -15.23 -2.14 -23.71
C SER A 50 -16.40 -2.91 -23.07
N ILE A 51 -16.44 -4.25 -23.22
CA ILE A 51 -17.54 -5.08 -22.71
C ILE A 51 -17.19 -5.55 -21.30
N THR A 52 -18.07 -5.27 -20.33
CA THR A 52 -17.94 -5.83 -18.98
C THR A 52 -18.48 -7.25 -18.94
N LEU A 53 -17.62 -8.24 -18.73
CA LEU A 53 -18.02 -9.64 -18.57
C LEU A 53 -18.62 -9.90 -17.19
N VAL A 54 -17.89 -9.46 -16.17
CA VAL A 54 -18.29 -9.59 -14.78
C VAL A 54 -18.27 -8.19 -14.20
N GLY A 55 -19.46 -7.67 -13.94
CA GLY A 55 -19.63 -6.41 -13.24
C GLY A 55 -19.05 -6.48 -11.84
N GLY A 56 -18.79 -5.31 -11.27
CA GLY A 56 -18.45 -5.19 -9.86
C GLY A 56 -18.98 -3.88 -9.33
N ASP A 57 -19.20 -3.84 -8.03
CA ASP A 57 -19.62 -2.61 -7.32
C ASP A 57 -18.47 -1.59 -7.19
N ARG A 58 -17.35 -1.82 -7.90
CA ARG A 58 -16.11 -1.04 -7.81
C ARG A 58 -15.94 -0.18 -9.05
N LEU A 59 -15.44 1.03 -8.83
CA LEU A 59 -15.15 2.00 -9.89
C LEU A 59 -13.99 1.51 -10.76
N ASP A 60 -14.19 1.46 -12.07
CA ASP A 60 -13.15 1.02 -13.00
C ASP A 60 -12.56 2.18 -13.80
N THR A 61 -11.28 2.07 -14.11
CA THR A 61 -10.60 2.99 -15.02
C THR A 61 -10.98 2.72 -16.47
N SER A 62 -10.70 3.68 -17.36
CA SER A 62 -10.92 3.50 -18.80
C SER A 62 -10.21 2.23 -19.33
N ASN A 63 -10.99 1.35 -19.97
CA ASN A 63 -10.50 0.17 -20.65
C ASN A 63 -10.32 0.43 -22.17
N PRO A 64 -9.55 -0.42 -22.88
CA PRO A 64 -9.43 -0.31 -24.33
C PRO A 64 -10.80 -0.43 -25.01
N GLY A 65 -11.06 0.36 -26.06
CA GLY A 65 -12.37 0.38 -26.70
C GLY A 65 -12.73 -0.90 -27.48
N PHE A 66 -11.72 -1.65 -27.92
CA PHE A 66 -11.87 -2.80 -28.82
C PHE A 66 -11.51 -4.12 -28.12
N PRO A 67 -12.31 -5.19 -28.27
CA PRO A 67 -12.07 -6.47 -27.61
C PRO A 67 -10.93 -7.29 -28.25
N LEU A 68 -10.60 -7.01 -29.52
CA LEU A 68 -9.46 -7.62 -30.21
C LEU A 68 -8.24 -6.71 -30.11
N CYS A 69 -7.10 -7.30 -29.80
CA CYS A 69 -5.82 -6.62 -29.71
C CYS A 69 -4.76 -7.36 -30.51
N THR A 70 -3.72 -6.64 -30.89
CA THR A 70 -2.57 -7.18 -31.62
C THR A 70 -1.29 -6.71 -30.95
N CYS A 71 -0.42 -7.65 -30.63
CA CYS A 71 0.87 -7.35 -30.01
C CYS A 71 2.03 -7.81 -30.90
N PRO A 72 3.13 -7.03 -30.95
CA PRO A 72 4.34 -7.46 -31.64
C PRO A 72 4.98 -8.63 -30.89
N ALA A 73 5.20 -9.75 -31.58
CA ALA A 73 5.93 -10.89 -31.03
C ALA A 73 7.40 -10.89 -31.50
N PRO A 74 8.34 -11.44 -30.70
CA PRO A 74 9.74 -11.55 -31.08
C PRO A 74 9.95 -12.45 -32.33
N PRO A 75 11.13 -12.37 -32.98
CA PRO A 75 11.33 -12.72 -34.39
C PRO A 75 11.00 -14.17 -34.81
N PRO A 76 10.53 -14.38 -36.07
CA PRO A 76 10.21 -13.35 -37.06
C PRO A 76 9.01 -12.52 -36.55
N LEU A 77 9.01 -11.19 -36.75
CA LEU A 77 8.02 -10.25 -36.18
C LEU A 77 6.60 -10.66 -36.57
N LEU A 78 6.00 -11.53 -35.76
CA LEU A 78 4.65 -12.01 -35.92
C LEU A 78 3.73 -11.05 -35.17
N ILE A 79 2.61 -10.70 -35.80
CA ILE A 79 1.52 -10.04 -35.10
C ILE A 79 0.79 -11.14 -34.35
N ARG A 80 0.75 -11.02 -33.03
CA ARG A 80 -0.01 -11.94 -32.20
C ARG A 80 -1.40 -11.35 -31.95
N PRO A 81 -2.46 -11.87 -32.59
CA PRO A 81 -3.82 -11.50 -32.22
C PRO A 81 -4.14 -12.05 -30.84
N GLY A 82 -4.99 -11.35 -30.11
CA GLY A 82 -5.48 -11.76 -28.81
C GLY A 82 -6.74 -11.01 -28.42
N ILE A 83 -7.21 -11.29 -27.21
CA ILE A 83 -8.36 -10.65 -26.60
C ILE A 83 -7.88 -9.68 -25.53
N ALA A 84 -8.36 -8.43 -25.61
CA ALA A 84 -8.02 -7.39 -24.66
C ALA A 84 -8.75 -7.64 -23.34
N ILE A 85 -8.08 -8.18 -22.34
CA ILE A 85 -8.63 -8.38 -21.00
C ILE A 85 -8.24 -7.22 -20.08
N GLY A 86 -9.17 -6.81 -19.22
CA GLY A 86 -8.95 -5.81 -18.19
C GLY A 86 -9.43 -6.31 -16.83
N PHE A 87 -8.56 -6.23 -15.82
CA PHE A 87 -8.85 -6.69 -14.47
C PHE A 87 -7.98 -5.98 -13.43
N TRP A 88 -8.29 -6.19 -12.15
CA TRP A 88 -7.50 -5.66 -11.04
C TRP A 88 -6.70 -6.77 -10.38
N GLU A 89 -5.38 -6.62 -10.35
CA GLU A 89 -4.46 -7.57 -9.72
C GLU A 89 -3.90 -7.02 -8.39
N PRO A 90 -3.91 -7.80 -7.31
CA PRO A 90 -3.13 -7.50 -6.11
C PRO A 90 -1.67 -7.82 -6.40
N VAL A 91 -0.82 -6.80 -6.40
CA VAL A 91 0.55 -6.90 -6.93
C VAL A 91 1.61 -6.52 -5.92
N ARG A 92 1.27 -5.68 -4.94
CA ARG A 92 2.22 -5.17 -3.97
C ARG A 92 1.59 -5.19 -2.60
N LEU A 93 2.43 -5.44 -1.61
CA LEU A 93 2.07 -5.39 -0.21
C LEU A 93 2.98 -4.34 0.43
N VAL A 94 2.46 -3.62 1.42
CA VAL A 94 3.13 -2.46 1.99
C VAL A 94 2.96 -2.48 3.50
N ASP A 95 4.07 -2.44 4.24
CA ASP A 95 4.03 -2.15 5.67
C ASP A 95 4.24 -0.68 5.90
N VAL A 96 3.53 -0.13 6.89
CA VAL A 96 3.68 1.25 7.31
C VAL A 96 3.72 1.27 8.84
N ALA A 97 4.87 1.61 9.41
CA ALA A 97 5.12 1.52 10.84
C ALA A 97 5.84 2.76 11.37
N HIS A 98 5.63 3.11 12.64
CA HIS A 98 6.43 4.13 13.31
C HIS A 98 7.75 3.58 13.85
N VAL A 99 7.82 2.26 14.02
CA VAL A 99 9.00 1.57 14.53
C VAL A 99 9.87 1.17 13.33
N PRO A 100 11.17 1.53 13.31
CA PRO A 100 12.06 1.12 12.23
C PRO A 100 12.26 -0.40 12.27
N TRP A 101 12.49 -1.00 11.10
CA TRP A 101 12.71 -2.44 10.91
C TRP A 101 11.51 -3.32 11.33
N CYS A 102 10.31 -2.73 11.38
CA CYS A 102 9.08 -3.44 11.73
C CYS A 102 8.34 -3.95 10.48
N PHE A 103 8.29 -5.27 10.32
CA PHE A 103 7.64 -5.95 9.19
C PHE A 103 6.23 -6.42 9.60
N VAL A 104 5.26 -5.51 9.51
CA VAL A 104 3.85 -5.70 9.95
C VAL A 104 3.19 -6.89 9.25
N ASN A 105 3.25 -6.94 7.92
CA ASN A 105 2.60 -7.98 7.13
C ASN A 105 3.33 -9.34 7.18
N LEU A 106 4.51 -9.40 7.80
CA LEU A 106 5.24 -10.65 8.08
C LEU A 106 5.03 -11.16 9.51
N GLY A 107 3.92 -10.75 10.15
CA GLY A 107 3.62 -11.17 11.51
C GLY A 107 4.23 -10.30 12.60
N GLY A 108 4.56 -9.04 12.27
CA GLY A 108 5.23 -8.13 13.21
C GLY A 108 6.68 -8.53 13.49
N LEU A 109 7.37 -9.06 12.49
CA LEU A 109 8.78 -9.44 12.63
C LEU A 109 9.64 -8.17 12.73
N GLU A 110 10.44 -8.07 13.78
CA GLU A 110 11.49 -7.06 13.87
C GLU A 110 12.80 -7.66 13.35
N LEU A 111 13.35 -7.10 12.29
CA LEU A 111 14.68 -7.48 11.83
C LEU A 111 15.75 -6.80 12.70
N PRO A 112 16.84 -7.50 13.05
CA PRO A 112 17.90 -6.91 13.86
C PRO A 112 18.54 -5.76 13.08
N ALA A 113 18.33 -4.53 13.53
CA ALA A 113 18.74 -3.30 12.84
C ALA A 113 20.27 -3.23 12.62
N PRO A 114 20.78 -3.40 11.39
CA PRO A 114 22.20 -3.17 11.11
C PRO A 114 22.56 -1.67 11.16
N ILE A 115 21.56 -0.79 10.97
CA ILE A 115 21.70 0.67 10.91
C ILE A 115 20.72 1.28 11.92
N LYS A 116 21.24 2.16 12.79
CA LYS A 116 20.42 2.92 13.75
C LYS A 116 19.73 4.06 13.02
N VAL A 117 18.49 3.84 12.65
CA VAL A 117 17.59 4.86 12.11
C VAL A 117 16.75 5.41 13.27
N GLY A 118 16.63 6.73 13.37
CA GLY A 118 15.83 7.35 14.43
C GLY A 118 14.35 7.03 14.24
N GLY A 119 13.74 6.37 15.23
CA GLY A 119 12.29 6.18 15.28
C GLY A 119 11.65 7.23 16.19
N THR A 120 10.68 7.98 15.67
CA THR A 120 9.90 8.92 16.48
C THR A 120 8.67 8.20 17.02
N LYS A 121 8.55 8.05 18.35
CA LYS A 121 7.27 7.64 18.95
C LYS A 121 6.34 8.85 18.95
N THR A 122 5.35 8.89 18.06
CA THR A 122 4.22 9.82 18.18
C THR A 122 3.40 9.43 19.40
N GLN A 123 3.76 9.94 20.58
CA GLN A 123 2.81 9.98 21.68
C GLN A 123 1.77 11.05 21.33
N SER A 124 0.65 10.64 20.73
CA SER A 124 -0.55 11.50 20.68
C SER A 124 -1.15 11.57 22.09
N ARG A 125 -0.44 12.23 23.01
CA ARG A 125 -0.99 12.72 24.28
C ARG A 125 -1.54 14.12 24.03
N GLY A 126 -2.73 14.16 23.46
CA GLY A 126 -3.58 15.35 23.42
C GLY A 126 -3.64 16.05 22.08
N GLY A 127 -4.76 15.85 21.37
CA GLY A 127 -5.52 16.86 20.61
C GLY A 127 -4.80 17.79 19.60
N GLY A 128 -3.54 17.58 19.26
CA GLY A 128 -2.79 18.37 18.28
C GLY A 128 -2.50 17.58 17.01
N THR A 129 -2.46 18.26 15.87
CA THR A 129 -1.93 17.73 14.61
C THR A 129 -0.47 17.31 14.82
N GLY A 130 -0.25 16.01 15.03
CA GLY A 130 1.06 15.47 15.36
C GLY A 130 1.89 15.23 14.10
N HIS A 131 3.11 15.78 14.07
CA HIS A 131 4.15 15.36 13.13
C HIS A 131 4.42 13.88 13.33
N ALA A 132 4.41 13.10 12.25
CA ALA A 132 4.57 11.67 12.27
C ALA A 132 5.60 11.21 11.24
N ASN A 133 6.56 10.41 11.72
CA ASN A 133 7.54 9.74 10.88
C ASN A 133 7.07 8.31 10.64
N TRP A 134 6.90 7.94 9.39
CA TRP A 134 6.49 6.61 8.96
C TRP A 134 7.61 5.92 8.22
N HIS A 135 7.87 4.67 8.56
CA HIS A 135 8.71 3.74 7.79
C HIS A 135 7.83 2.89 6.89
N VAL A 136 8.30 2.64 5.67
CA VAL A 136 7.56 1.88 4.66
C VAL A 136 8.40 0.72 4.15
N HIS A 137 7.85 -0.50 4.20
CA HIS A 137 8.45 -1.66 3.55
C HIS A 137 7.59 -2.06 2.36
N TRP A 138 8.19 -2.08 1.17
CA TRP A 138 7.50 -2.37 -0.08
C TRP A 138 7.83 -3.79 -0.56
N TYR A 139 6.80 -4.62 -0.69
CA TYR A 139 6.94 -5.99 -1.15
C TYR A 139 6.36 -6.19 -2.54
N VAL A 140 6.99 -7.09 -3.30
CA VAL A 140 6.39 -7.69 -4.49
C VAL A 140 5.48 -8.83 -4.02
N TYR A 141 4.19 -8.73 -4.29
CA TYR A 141 3.18 -9.70 -3.83
C TYR A 141 2.18 -10.02 -4.95
N PRO A 142 2.59 -10.72 -6.03
CA PRO A 142 1.74 -11.08 -7.16
C PRO A 142 0.88 -12.30 -6.79
N LEU A 143 -0.13 -12.08 -5.96
CA LEU A 143 -0.89 -13.16 -5.34
C LEU A 143 -1.62 -14.04 -6.35
N ILE A 144 -2.21 -13.46 -7.40
CA ILE A 144 -2.95 -14.22 -8.42
C ILE A 144 -2.02 -15.22 -9.12
N TYR A 145 -0.76 -14.85 -9.33
CA TYR A 145 0.24 -15.73 -9.91
C TYR A 145 0.62 -16.84 -8.93
N TRP A 146 0.85 -16.52 -7.65
CA TRP A 146 1.22 -17.49 -6.62
C TRP A 146 0.13 -18.52 -6.31
N LEU A 147 -1.13 -18.11 -6.37
CA LEU A 147 -2.28 -18.99 -6.17
C LEU A 147 -2.76 -19.69 -7.45
N GLU A 148 -2.09 -19.46 -8.59
CA GLU A 148 -2.43 -20.02 -9.91
C GLU A 148 -3.92 -19.86 -10.27
N LEU A 149 -4.54 -18.73 -9.88
CA LEU A 149 -5.99 -18.54 -10.01
C LEU A 149 -6.43 -18.25 -11.45
N LEU A 150 -5.53 -17.79 -12.31
CA LEU A 150 -5.80 -17.51 -13.71
C LEU A 150 -4.85 -18.31 -14.61
N VAL A 151 -5.39 -18.82 -15.71
CA VAL A 151 -4.72 -19.77 -16.61
C VAL A 151 -3.71 -19.07 -17.54
N ASP A 152 -3.86 -17.76 -17.77
CA ASP A 152 -3.01 -17.00 -18.69
C ASP A 152 -1.83 -16.30 -17.99
N PHE A 153 -0.71 -17.02 -17.87
CA PHE A 153 0.56 -16.52 -17.34
C PHE A 153 1.11 -15.29 -18.08
N LEU A 154 0.69 -15.05 -19.32
CA LEU A 154 1.19 -13.94 -20.14
C LEU A 154 0.70 -12.56 -19.69
N CYS A 155 -0.44 -12.50 -19.00
CA CYS A 155 -1.00 -11.23 -18.55
C CYS A 155 -0.63 -10.90 -17.11
N LEU A 156 -0.20 -11.91 -16.34
CA LEU A 156 0.16 -11.80 -14.95
C LEU A 156 1.61 -11.34 -14.75
N GLU A 157 1.86 -10.73 -13.60
CA GLU A 157 3.20 -10.53 -13.09
C GLU A 157 3.80 -11.86 -12.64
N MET A 158 4.62 -12.49 -13.47
CA MET A 158 5.43 -13.65 -13.07
C MET A 158 6.58 -13.20 -12.18
N SER A 159 6.33 -13.13 -10.88
CA SER A 159 7.34 -12.77 -9.89
C SER A 159 7.10 -13.51 -8.58
N THR A 160 8.14 -13.60 -7.76
CA THR A 160 8.09 -14.21 -6.44
C THR A 160 7.80 -13.16 -5.37
N PHE A 161 7.26 -13.59 -4.23
CA PHE A 161 7.23 -12.77 -3.04
C PHE A 161 8.65 -12.36 -2.66
N ASP A 162 8.88 -11.06 -2.57
CA ASP A 162 10.18 -10.50 -2.21
C ASP A 162 10.02 -9.11 -1.58
N ILE A 163 11.02 -8.70 -0.81
CA ILE A 163 11.11 -7.36 -0.23
C ILE A 163 11.83 -6.47 -1.23
N ALA A 164 11.08 -5.65 -1.95
CA ALA A 164 11.64 -4.80 -3.00
C ALA A 164 12.26 -3.50 -2.47
N TYR A 165 11.77 -2.97 -1.35
CA TYR A 165 12.31 -1.73 -0.78
C TYR A 165 12.14 -1.68 0.74
N ILE A 166 13.18 -1.18 1.42
CA ILE A 166 13.21 -0.94 2.86
C ILE A 166 13.64 0.52 3.08
N THR A 167 12.77 1.34 3.68
CA THR A 167 13.02 2.77 3.83
C THR A 167 14.14 3.14 4.78
N GLU A 168 14.50 2.26 5.70
CA GLU A 168 15.53 2.45 6.72
C GLU A 168 16.94 2.46 6.13
N ILE A 169 17.10 1.90 4.94
CA ILE A 169 18.36 1.87 4.20
C ILE A 169 18.49 3.13 3.32
N ASP A 170 17.37 3.79 3.02
CA ASP A 170 17.35 4.97 2.18
C ASP A 170 17.56 6.26 3.00
N PRO A 171 18.69 6.96 2.79
CA PRO A 171 18.99 8.18 3.55
C PRO A 171 18.02 9.33 3.24
N MET A 172 17.29 9.27 2.12
CA MET A 172 16.35 10.33 1.73
C MET A 172 15.01 10.23 2.46
N TRP A 173 14.63 9.04 2.92
CA TRP A 173 13.26 8.78 3.38
C TRP A 173 12.84 9.54 4.65
N LEU A 174 13.81 9.97 5.48
CA LEU A 174 13.55 10.73 6.70
C LEU A 174 14.19 12.12 6.67
N ASP A 175 14.73 12.53 5.52
CA ASP A 175 15.45 13.79 5.34
C ASP A 175 14.76 14.60 4.23
N ASP A 176 13.94 15.55 4.65
CA ASP A 176 13.16 16.41 3.77
C ASP A 176 14.09 17.23 2.84
N GLU A 177 15.26 17.65 3.34
CA GLU A 177 16.24 18.43 2.58
C GLU A 177 16.91 17.62 1.47
N LEU A 178 17.30 16.37 1.75
CA LEU A 178 17.90 15.47 0.76
C LEU A 178 16.86 15.05 -0.28
N THR A 179 15.62 14.82 0.15
CA THR A 179 14.50 14.56 -0.77
C THR A 179 14.20 15.76 -1.66
N PHE A 180 14.26 16.97 -1.11
CA PHE A 180 14.09 18.21 -1.87
C PHE A 180 15.19 18.41 -2.93
N LEU A 181 16.43 18.01 -2.63
CA LEU A 181 17.55 18.12 -3.56
C LEU A 181 17.33 17.32 -4.85
N ILE A 182 16.75 16.13 -4.75
CA ILE A 182 16.46 15.27 -5.92
C ILE A 182 15.14 15.67 -6.60
N ASN A 183 14.22 16.24 -5.83
CA ASN A 183 12.86 16.56 -6.28
C ASN A 183 12.56 18.06 -6.14
N PRO A 184 13.31 18.94 -6.81
CA PRO A 184 13.20 20.39 -6.61
C PRO A 184 11.84 20.94 -7.06
N GLU A 185 11.11 20.23 -7.91
CA GLU A 185 9.76 20.62 -8.31
C GLU A 185 8.76 20.61 -7.14
N ALA A 186 9.09 19.98 -6.01
CA ALA A 186 8.33 20.10 -4.77
C ALA A 186 8.13 21.58 -4.36
N ALA A 187 9.06 22.47 -4.70
CA ALA A 187 8.94 23.92 -4.45
C ALA A 187 7.71 24.53 -5.15
N LEU A 188 7.37 24.06 -6.35
CA LEU A 188 6.22 24.56 -7.11
C LEU A 188 4.89 24.10 -6.47
N PHE A 189 4.88 22.87 -5.95
CA PHE A 189 3.69 22.23 -5.41
C PHE A 189 3.45 22.47 -3.91
N ASN A 190 4.41 23.08 -3.22
CA ASN A 190 4.23 23.55 -1.84
C ASN A 190 3.55 24.94 -1.75
N THR A 191 3.02 25.46 -2.86
CA THR A 191 2.28 26.72 -2.86
C THR A 191 0.85 26.53 -2.32
N PRO A 192 0.26 27.53 -1.65
CA PRO A 192 -1.11 27.41 -1.12
C PRO A 192 -2.15 27.05 -2.20
N LEU A 193 -1.96 27.53 -3.43
CA LEU A 193 -2.83 27.20 -4.55
C LEU A 193 -2.71 25.72 -4.96
N ALA A 194 -1.48 25.19 -5.01
CA ALA A 194 -1.25 23.78 -5.33
C ALA A 194 -1.80 22.84 -4.24
N GLN A 195 -1.67 23.23 -2.96
CA GLN A 195 -2.27 22.50 -1.84
C GLN A 195 -3.80 22.57 -1.85
N ALA A 196 -4.38 23.73 -2.18
CA ALA A 196 -5.82 23.87 -2.35
C ALA A 196 -6.37 23.01 -3.50
N ALA A 197 -5.58 22.79 -4.56
CA ALA A 197 -5.97 21.91 -5.66
C ALA A 197 -6.16 20.44 -5.21
N CYS A 198 -5.47 20.01 -4.14
CA CYS A 198 -5.67 18.67 -3.57
C CYS A 198 -7.04 18.49 -2.93
N ALA A 199 -7.73 19.56 -2.54
CA ALA A 199 -9.13 19.48 -2.10
C ALA A 199 -10.06 19.07 -3.26
N ALA A 200 -9.79 19.55 -4.48
CA ALA A 200 -10.56 19.13 -5.67
C ALA A 200 -10.32 17.65 -5.99
N ASP A 201 -9.08 17.19 -5.87
CA ASP A 201 -8.73 15.77 -6.03
C ASP A 201 -9.39 14.89 -4.95
N CYS A 202 -9.43 15.34 -3.70
CA CYS A 202 -10.14 14.66 -2.61
C CYS A 202 -11.63 14.48 -2.91
N VAL A 203 -12.30 15.52 -3.40
CA VAL A 203 -13.73 15.44 -3.79
C VAL A 203 -13.90 14.46 -4.94
N ALA A 204 -13.05 14.54 -5.97
CA ALA A 204 -13.11 13.66 -7.13
C ALA A 204 -12.88 12.18 -6.75
N ALA A 205 -11.84 11.87 -5.99
CA ALA A 205 -11.53 10.51 -5.51
C ALA A 205 -12.59 9.98 -4.52
N SER A 206 -13.24 10.86 -3.76
CA SER A 206 -14.33 10.47 -2.87
C SER A 206 -15.60 10.13 -3.63
N ALA A 207 -15.97 10.92 -4.64
CA ALA A 207 -17.15 10.66 -5.47
C ALA A 207 -16.94 9.56 -6.53
N GLY A 208 -15.71 9.42 -7.02
CA GLY A 208 -15.37 8.60 -8.18
C GLY A 208 -13.90 8.20 -8.19
N LEU A 209 -13.22 8.45 -9.30
CA LEU A 209 -11.78 8.21 -9.46
C LEU A 209 -10.98 9.48 -9.17
N PRO A 210 -9.72 9.34 -8.71
CA PRO A 210 -8.82 10.47 -8.53
C PRO A 210 -8.48 11.14 -9.86
N LEU A 211 -8.08 12.40 -9.80
CA LEU A 211 -7.68 13.18 -10.95
C LEU A 211 -6.19 12.96 -11.22
N ASP A 212 -5.88 12.16 -12.24
CA ASP A 212 -4.51 11.86 -12.66
C ASP A 212 -3.66 13.11 -13.00
N PRO A 213 -4.18 14.20 -13.59
CA PRO A 213 -3.39 15.41 -13.85
C PRO A 213 -2.86 16.09 -12.58
N LEU A 214 -3.53 15.89 -11.44
CA LEU A 214 -3.13 16.41 -10.13
C LEU A 214 -2.16 15.43 -9.45
N PHE A 215 -1.07 15.10 -10.15
CA PHE A 215 -0.14 14.04 -9.73
C PHE A 215 0.63 14.33 -8.44
N TRP A 216 0.64 15.58 -7.96
CA TRP A 216 1.27 15.96 -6.68
C TRP A 216 0.32 15.82 -5.49
N CYS A 217 -0.96 15.51 -5.74
CA CYS A 217 -1.99 15.34 -4.71
C CYS A 217 -2.31 13.87 -4.49
N ALA A 218 -2.40 13.46 -3.23
CA ALA A 218 -2.86 12.17 -2.74
C ALA A 218 -4.35 12.23 -2.34
N GLY A 219 -5.18 12.95 -3.11
CA GLY A 219 -6.58 13.23 -2.78
C GLY A 219 -6.78 13.74 -1.36
N CYS A 220 -7.63 13.04 -0.59
CA CYS A 220 -7.93 13.38 0.80
C CYS A 220 -6.79 13.10 1.78
N GLN A 221 -5.76 12.36 1.37
CA GLN A 221 -4.60 12.12 2.22
C GLN A 221 -3.64 13.32 2.25
N GLY A 222 -3.75 14.26 1.31
CA GLY A 222 -2.95 15.49 1.28
C GLY A 222 -1.97 15.55 0.11
N SER A 223 -0.79 16.13 0.34
CA SER A 223 0.24 16.32 -0.69
C SER A 223 1.23 15.15 -0.74
N LEU A 224 1.51 14.67 -1.94
CA LEU A 224 2.53 13.64 -2.17
C LEU A 224 3.93 14.18 -1.91
N TYR A 225 4.19 15.46 -2.13
CA TYR A 225 5.47 16.05 -1.76
C TYR A 225 5.50 16.48 -0.29
N PRO A 226 6.67 16.39 0.38
CA PRO A 226 7.91 15.73 -0.07
C PRO A 226 7.80 14.19 -0.12
N LEU A 227 8.65 13.53 -0.93
CA LEU A 227 8.60 12.08 -1.20
C LEU A 227 9.30 11.25 -0.12
N ASP A 228 8.95 11.53 1.12
CA ASP A 228 9.50 10.96 2.34
C ASP A 228 8.38 10.46 3.27
N GLY A 229 8.80 9.85 4.38
CA GLY A 229 7.92 9.38 5.43
C GLY A 229 7.50 10.45 6.43
N ASN A 230 7.84 11.73 6.22
CA ASN A 230 7.60 12.80 7.18
C ASN A 230 6.27 13.50 6.90
N ILE A 231 5.29 13.25 7.76
CA ILE A 231 3.93 13.80 7.62
C ILE A 231 3.71 14.85 8.69
N GLN A 232 3.69 16.11 8.25
CA GLN A 232 3.60 17.29 9.13
C GLN A 232 2.23 17.42 9.81
N ALA A 233 1.16 17.06 9.09
CA ALA A 233 -0.20 17.10 9.61
C ALA A 233 -0.95 15.86 9.12
N GLN A 234 -1.31 14.99 10.05
CA GLN A 234 -2.24 13.89 9.83
C GLN A 234 -3.49 14.09 10.70
N THR A 235 -4.65 13.78 10.13
CA THR A 235 -5.94 13.83 10.82
C THR A 235 -6.25 12.54 11.58
N GLY A 236 -5.75 11.41 11.07
CA GLY A 236 -5.82 10.11 11.71
C GLY A 236 -4.68 9.21 11.24
N ALA A 237 -4.36 8.17 12.02
CA ALA A 237 -3.24 7.27 11.73
C ALA A 237 -3.44 6.47 10.43
N VAL A 238 -4.69 6.13 10.07
CA VAL A 238 -5.02 5.47 8.79
C VAL A 238 -4.76 6.41 7.61
N GLN A 239 -5.16 7.68 7.74
CA GLN A 239 -4.94 8.73 6.74
C GLN A 239 -3.44 8.99 6.51
N GLY A 240 -2.67 9.14 7.60
CA GLY A 240 -1.22 9.33 7.51
C GLY A 240 -0.48 8.13 6.92
N SER A 241 -0.82 6.91 7.36
CA SER A 241 -0.17 5.70 6.83
C SER A 241 -0.52 5.42 5.36
N LEU A 242 -1.74 5.73 4.91
CA LEU A 242 -2.08 5.73 3.48
C LEU A 242 -1.31 6.80 2.71
N LEU A 243 -1.15 8.02 3.25
CA LEU A 243 -0.32 9.05 2.59
C LEU A 243 1.11 8.55 2.40
N ALA A 244 1.73 7.97 3.43
CA ALA A 244 3.09 7.41 3.34
C ALA A 244 3.18 6.32 2.24
N THR A 245 2.14 5.50 2.11
CA THR A 245 2.05 4.46 1.07
C THR A 245 1.94 5.06 -0.34
N GLU A 246 1.10 6.07 -0.52
CA GLU A 246 0.94 6.75 -1.81
C GLU A 246 2.20 7.54 -2.20
N ARG A 247 2.89 8.18 -1.24
CA ARG A 247 4.20 8.82 -1.43
C ARG A 247 5.26 7.82 -1.87
N MET A 248 5.33 6.67 -1.21
CA MET A 248 6.25 5.59 -1.58
C MET A 248 5.96 5.08 -2.99
N ALA A 249 4.70 4.86 -3.35
CA ALA A 249 4.32 4.45 -4.69
C ALA A 249 4.77 5.48 -5.75
N TYR A 250 4.56 6.77 -5.50
CA TYR A 250 4.99 7.83 -6.41
C TYR A 250 6.51 7.92 -6.52
N LYS A 251 7.24 7.78 -5.41
CA LYS A 251 8.70 7.70 -5.39
C LYS A 251 9.23 6.56 -6.27
N LEU A 252 8.70 5.35 -6.09
CA LEU A 252 9.12 4.18 -6.88
C LEU A 252 8.77 4.32 -8.37
N HIS A 253 7.71 5.04 -8.73
CA HIS A 253 7.42 5.39 -10.12
C HIS A 253 8.50 6.30 -10.71
N ARG A 254 8.94 7.31 -9.96
CA ARG A 254 9.99 8.24 -10.39
C ARG A 254 11.37 7.59 -10.50
N GLU A 255 11.65 6.62 -9.64
CA GLU A 255 12.85 5.78 -9.71
C GLU A 255 12.76 4.69 -10.81
N LEU A 256 11.64 4.64 -11.56
CA LEU A 256 11.36 3.66 -12.62
C LEU A 256 11.34 2.20 -12.14
N ILE A 257 11.10 1.99 -10.84
CA ILE A 257 10.89 0.67 -10.24
C ILE A 257 9.46 0.20 -10.49
N LEU A 258 8.47 1.11 -10.38
CA LEU A 258 7.08 0.83 -10.72
C LEU A 258 6.74 1.28 -12.14
N TRP A 259 6.00 0.42 -12.85
CA TRP A 259 5.67 0.59 -14.26
C TRP A 259 4.16 0.64 -14.45
N GLY A 260 3.74 1.37 -15.48
CA GLY A 260 2.36 1.42 -15.94
C GLY A 260 1.93 0.11 -16.60
N SER A 261 0.70 -0.32 -16.34
CA SER A 261 0.17 -1.61 -16.82
C SER A 261 -1.27 -1.54 -17.34
N PHE A 262 -1.83 -0.35 -17.51
CA PHE A 262 -3.23 -0.13 -17.90
C PHE A 262 -3.33 0.73 -19.17
N GLY A 263 -4.55 0.94 -19.66
CA GLY A 263 -4.81 1.62 -20.93
C GLY A 263 -4.43 0.80 -22.17
N SER A 264 -4.39 1.46 -23.33
CA SER A 264 -3.93 0.88 -24.59
C SER A 264 -2.45 0.49 -24.55
N ASP A 265 -1.63 1.31 -23.89
CA ASP A 265 -0.18 1.18 -23.87
C ASP A 265 0.26 -0.02 -23.02
N GLY A 266 -0.57 -0.41 -22.05
CA GLY A 266 -0.36 -1.59 -21.20
C GLY A 266 -0.71 -2.93 -21.85
N MET A 267 -1.38 -2.95 -23.01
CA MET A 267 -1.92 -4.19 -23.60
C MET A 267 -0.83 -5.22 -23.94
N CYS A 268 0.32 -4.76 -24.42
CA CYS A 268 1.40 -5.64 -24.88
C CYS A 268 2.56 -5.76 -23.89
N GLY A 269 2.46 -5.15 -22.72
CA GLY A 269 3.56 -5.11 -21.77
C GLY A 269 3.34 -4.07 -20.69
N ARG A 270 4.36 -3.85 -19.87
CA ARG A 270 4.40 -2.69 -18.98
C ARG A 270 5.18 -1.60 -19.67
N TYR A 271 4.87 -0.35 -19.36
CA TYR A 271 5.56 0.82 -19.89
C TYR A 271 6.09 1.69 -18.75
N PRO A 272 7.22 2.39 -18.94
CA PRO A 272 7.73 3.30 -17.92
C PRO A 272 6.71 4.41 -17.66
N MET A 273 6.42 4.65 -16.38
CA MET A 273 5.48 5.68 -15.95
C MET A 273 6.12 6.49 -14.82
N PRO A 274 6.96 7.50 -15.15
CA PRO A 274 7.63 8.30 -14.12
C PRO A 274 6.65 9.12 -13.27
N VAL A 275 5.58 9.61 -13.91
CA VAL A 275 4.48 10.31 -13.24
C VAL A 275 3.36 9.30 -12.99
N MET A 276 3.18 8.92 -11.72
CA MET A 276 2.14 7.96 -11.32
C MET A 276 0.75 8.44 -11.73
N ARG A 277 -0.02 7.53 -12.32
CA ARG A 277 -1.47 7.72 -12.50
C ARG A 277 -2.21 7.05 -11.36
N LYS A 278 -2.79 7.86 -10.47
CA LYS A 278 -3.47 7.40 -9.25
C LYS A 278 -4.67 6.51 -9.57
N SER A 279 -5.33 6.76 -10.69
CA SER A 279 -6.49 5.95 -11.10
C SER A 279 -6.14 4.47 -11.26
N GLN A 280 -4.87 4.14 -11.56
CA GLN A 280 -4.41 2.75 -11.74
C GLN A 280 -4.43 1.95 -10.43
N TYR A 281 -4.51 2.60 -9.27
CA TYR A 281 -4.29 1.96 -7.98
C TYR A 281 -5.51 2.00 -7.07
N ARG A 282 -5.70 0.90 -6.33
CA ARG A 282 -6.59 0.84 -5.16
C ARG A 282 -5.80 0.33 -3.96
N SER A 283 -6.10 0.85 -2.78
CA SER A 283 -5.52 0.37 -1.52
C SER A 283 -6.54 -0.48 -0.77
N GLN A 284 -6.07 -1.56 -0.17
CA GLN A 284 -6.86 -2.37 0.76
C GLN A 284 -6.07 -2.51 2.05
N MET A 285 -6.68 -2.21 3.18
CA MET A 285 -6.04 -2.48 4.47
C MET A 285 -6.08 -3.98 4.78
N VAL A 286 -4.94 -4.55 5.17
CA VAL A 286 -4.78 -5.94 5.58
C VAL A 286 -4.38 -6.08 7.05
N ASN A 287 -3.66 -5.11 7.60
CA ASN A 287 -3.32 -5.04 9.03
C ASN A 287 -3.65 -3.64 9.57
N PRO A 288 -4.05 -3.49 10.84
CA PRO A 288 -4.24 -4.56 11.84
C PRO A 288 -5.58 -5.29 11.70
N VAL A 289 -6.59 -4.68 11.08
CA VAL A 289 -7.91 -5.31 10.83
C VAL A 289 -8.19 -5.31 9.33
N PRO A 290 -8.15 -6.48 8.67
CA PRO A 290 -8.30 -6.56 7.23
C PRO A 290 -9.68 -6.09 6.76
N THR A 291 -9.68 -5.35 5.65
CA THR A 291 -10.91 -4.89 5.00
C THR A 291 -11.21 -5.81 3.82
N SER A 292 -11.61 -7.05 4.09
CA SER A 292 -11.87 -8.05 3.05
C SER A 292 -13.28 -7.95 2.44
N ARG A 293 -14.20 -7.21 3.07
CA ARG A 293 -15.61 -7.10 2.64
C ARG A 293 -16.14 -5.67 2.75
N GLY A 294 -17.19 -5.38 1.99
CA GLY A 294 -17.91 -4.11 2.00
C GLY A 294 -17.53 -3.15 0.86
N PRO A 295 -18.35 -2.12 0.60
CA PRO A 295 -18.20 -1.22 -0.55
C PRO A 295 -16.90 -0.41 -0.52
N ASN A 296 -16.29 -0.21 0.65
CA ASN A 296 -15.02 0.50 0.83
C ASN A 296 -13.84 -0.43 1.14
N ALA A 297 -13.89 -1.69 0.71
CA ALA A 297 -12.75 -2.62 0.85
C ALA A 297 -11.50 -2.27 0.02
N CYS A 298 -11.67 -1.80 -1.22
CA CYS A 298 -10.58 -1.31 -2.07
C CYS A 298 -10.84 0.12 -2.59
N PRO A 299 -10.82 1.14 -1.73
CA PRO A 299 -10.86 2.52 -2.20
C PRO A 299 -9.78 2.79 -3.25
N PRO A 300 -10.07 3.58 -4.30
CA PRO A 300 -9.00 4.11 -5.15
C PRO A 300 -8.09 5.04 -4.32
N PHE A 301 -6.86 5.24 -4.79
CA PHE A 301 -5.95 6.19 -4.16
C PHE A 301 -6.58 7.58 -4.03
N GLY A 302 -6.32 8.24 -2.91
CA GLY A 302 -6.85 9.56 -2.59
C GLY A 302 -8.30 9.64 -2.09
N ARG A 303 -9.05 8.54 -2.00
CA ARG A 303 -10.40 8.55 -1.41
C ARG A 303 -10.35 8.81 0.11
N THR A 304 -11.33 9.53 0.64
CA THR A 304 -11.45 9.82 2.09
C THR A 304 -11.44 8.55 2.95
N THR A 305 -10.63 8.54 4.02
CA THR A 305 -10.57 7.45 5.00
C THR A 305 -11.73 7.47 5.98
N THR A 306 -12.37 8.63 6.18
CA THR A 306 -13.41 8.83 7.20
C THR A 306 -14.58 7.85 7.08
N ILE A 307 -14.85 7.36 5.88
CA ILE A 307 -15.95 6.41 5.62
C ILE A 307 -15.61 4.95 5.95
N TYR A 308 -14.34 4.60 6.18
CA TYR A 308 -13.92 3.21 6.42
C TYR A 308 -12.85 3.03 7.51
N GLU A 309 -12.31 4.11 8.09
CA GLU A 309 -11.28 4.07 9.15
C GLU A 309 -11.83 3.65 10.52
N SER A 310 -13.13 3.73 10.74
CA SER A 310 -13.75 3.36 12.02
C SER A 310 -13.45 1.91 12.38
N ASN A 311 -12.99 1.68 13.62
CA ASN A 311 -12.59 0.37 14.15
C ASN A 311 -11.43 -0.31 13.38
N ARG A 312 -10.63 0.46 12.63
CA ARG A 312 -9.45 -0.05 11.92
C ARG A 312 -8.15 0.19 12.66
N MET A 313 -8.16 1.02 13.69
CA MET A 313 -7.08 1.16 14.65
C MET A 313 -7.43 0.40 15.92
N VAL A 314 -6.48 -0.34 16.48
CA VAL A 314 -6.65 -1.06 17.74
C VAL A 314 -5.70 -0.43 18.77
N PRO A 315 -6.21 0.36 19.74
CA PRO A 315 -5.39 1.15 20.67
C PRO A 315 -4.35 0.35 21.47
N VAL A 316 -4.54 -0.96 21.63
CA VAL A 316 -3.66 -1.85 22.41
C VAL A 316 -2.62 -2.55 21.53
N VAL A 317 -2.94 -2.82 20.26
CA VAL A 317 -2.04 -3.55 19.35
C VAL A 317 -1.00 -2.60 18.77
N GLY A 318 -1.37 -1.35 18.47
CA GLY A 318 -0.44 -0.32 18.00
C GLY A 318 -0.94 0.39 16.74
N GLU A 319 -0.19 1.39 16.30
CA GLU A 319 -0.50 2.24 15.15
C GLU A 319 0.27 1.81 13.89
N ASN A 320 0.59 0.52 13.76
CA ASN A 320 1.25 -0.03 12.58
C ASN A 320 0.20 -0.61 11.62
N PHE A 321 0.35 -0.32 10.33
CA PHE A 321 -0.62 -0.65 9.29
C PHE A 321 0.02 -1.48 8.19
N GLY A 322 -0.81 -2.29 7.54
CA GLY A 322 -0.44 -3.02 6.34
C GLY A 322 -1.46 -2.78 5.24
N TYR A 323 -0.99 -2.50 4.03
CA TYR A 323 -1.83 -2.26 2.86
C TYR A 323 -1.47 -3.20 1.71
N LEU A 324 -2.48 -3.83 1.14
CA LEU A 324 -2.41 -4.52 -0.14
C LEU A 324 -2.79 -3.55 -1.25
N ILE A 325 -1.92 -3.41 -2.25
CA ILE A 325 -2.09 -2.51 -3.38
C ILE A 325 -2.55 -3.31 -4.58
N TRP A 326 -3.73 -2.94 -5.05
CA TRP A 326 -4.31 -3.44 -6.29
C TRP A 326 -3.94 -2.51 -7.42
N ARG A 327 -3.59 -3.07 -8.57
CA ARG A 327 -3.21 -2.35 -9.78
C ARG A 327 -4.10 -2.80 -10.92
N LYS A 328 -4.59 -1.84 -11.72
CA LYS A 328 -5.29 -2.15 -12.96
C LYS A 328 -4.30 -2.76 -13.97
N ARG A 329 -4.69 -3.88 -14.56
CA ARG A 329 -3.99 -4.54 -15.66
C ARG A 329 -4.89 -4.62 -16.87
N ASN A 330 -4.44 -4.03 -17.98
CA ASN A 330 -4.98 -4.31 -19.30
C ASN A 330 -3.94 -5.10 -20.06
N CYS A 331 -4.34 -6.21 -20.68
CA CYS A 331 -3.43 -7.11 -21.37
C CYS A 331 -4.10 -7.78 -22.56
N CYS A 332 -3.30 -8.11 -23.57
CA CYS A 332 -3.71 -8.92 -24.71
C CYS A 332 -3.46 -10.41 -24.46
N ALA A 333 -4.50 -11.10 -23.98
CA ALA A 333 -4.52 -12.55 -23.72
C ALA A 333 -4.75 -13.36 -25.00
N LEU A 334 -4.40 -14.64 -25.01
CA LEU A 334 -4.46 -15.52 -26.19
C LEU A 334 -5.71 -16.40 -26.23
#